data_AF-A0A0N4VFT2-F1
#
_entry.id   AF-A0A0N4VFT2-F1
#
_cell.length_a   1.000
_cell.length_b   1.000
_cell.length_c   1.000
_cell.angle_alpha   90.00
_cell.angle_beta   90.00
_cell.angle_gamma   90.00
#
_symmetry.space_group_name_H-M   'P 1'
#
loop_
_entity.id
_entity.type
_entity.pdbx_description
1 polymer ?
#
loop_
_entity_poly.entity_id
_entity_poly.type
_entity_poly.pdbx_seq_one_letter_code
_entity_poly.pdbx_strand_id
1 'polypeptide(L)'
;MRRREIRAKLEQEGRVAKTRKKYLHESRHRHALTRLRGEGGKFDKGAGKEGNKKSIDIVNQIRTIFRPAWMDRTLAPALLPPPPPSRDGQQEVV
;
A
#
# COMPACT_ATOMS: atom_id res chain seq x y z
N MET A 1 -17.77 2.76 -36.41
CA MET A 1 -17.55 1.29 -36.54
C MET A 1 -16.16 0.83 -36.08
N ARG A 2 -15.07 1.56 -36.37
CA ARG A 2 -13.68 1.27 -35.98
C ARG A 2 -13.42 0.75 -34.55
N ARG A 3 -14.13 1.26 -33.53
CA ARG A 3 -14.00 0.77 -32.13
C ARG A 3 -14.43 -0.70 -31.97
N ARG A 4 -15.41 -1.17 -32.76
CA ARG A 4 -15.89 -2.56 -32.72
C ARG A 4 -14.85 -3.51 -33.29
N GLU A 5 -14.24 -3.16 -34.43
CA GLU A 5 -13.16 -3.93 -35.07
C GLU A 5 -11.93 -4.06 -34.15
N ILE A 6 -11.54 -2.99 -33.47
CA ILE A 6 -10.40 -3.02 -32.53
C ILE A 6 -10.69 -3.96 -31.34
N ARG A 7 -11.91 -3.92 -30.78
CA ARG A 7 -12.28 -4.85 -29.70
C ARG A 7 -12.32 -6.30 -30.18
N ALA A 8 -12.89 -6.56 -31.36
CA ALA A 8 -12.93 -7.90 -31.94
C ALA A 8 -11.53 -8.50 -32.14
N LYS A 9 -10.57 -7.69 -32.61
CA LYS A 9 -9.16 -8.11 -32.71
C LYS A 9 -8.54 -8.41 -31.34
N LEU A 10 -8.74 -7.56 -30.33
CA LEU A 10 -8.22 -7.78 -28.97
C LEU A 10 -8.88 -8.98 -28.26
N GLU A 11 -10.13 -9.30 -28.59
CA GLU A 11 -10.85 -10.47 -28.10
C GLU A 11 -10.33 -11.77 -28.75
N GLN A 12 -9.99 -11.75 -30.05
CA GLN A 12 -9.33 -12.86 -30.75
C GLN A 12 -7.92 -13.13 -30.20
N GLU A 13 -7.15 -12.07 -29.92
CA GLU A 13 -5.83 -12.16 -29.29
C GLU A 13 -5.88 -12.58 -27.81
N GLY A 14 -7.07 -12.73 -27.22
CA GLY A 14 -7.23 -13.16 -25.82
C GLY A 14 -6.79 -12.12 -24.78
N ARG A 15 -6.47 -10.89 -25.20
CA ARG A 15 -6.07 -9.79 -24.30
C ARG A 15 -7.23 -9.27 -23.45
N VAL A 16 -8.47 -9.55 -23.87
CA VAL A 16 -9.69 -9.24 -23.11
C VAL A 16 -10.17 -10.49 -22.38
N ALA A 17 -10.11 -10.48 -21.05
CA ALA A 17 -10.62 -11.57 -20.23
C ALA A 17 -12.16 -11.64 -20.35
N LYS A 18 -12.67 -12.82 -20.74
CA LYS A 18 -14.12 -13.07 -20.88
C LYS A 18 -14.84 -13.08 -19.54
N THR A 19 -14.18 -13.57 -18.49
CA THR A 19 -14.72 -13.65 -17.13
C THR A 19 -13.91 -12.79 -16.16
N ARG A 20 -14.60 -12.15 -15.22
CA ARG A 20 -13.96 -11.35 -14.17
C ARG A 20 -13.48 -12.26 -13.03
N LYS A 21 -12.27 -12.00 -12.54
CA LYS A 21 -11.76 -12.65 -11.33
C LYS A 21 -12.50 -12.10 -10.11
N LYS A 22 -12.73 -12.95 -9.09
CA LYS A 22 -13.34 -12.54 -7.79
C LYS A 22 -12.53 -11.42 -7.12
N TYR A 23 -11.21 -11.49 -7.23
CA TYR A 23 -10.28 -10.46 -6.81
C TYR A 23 -9.10 -10.43 -7.78
N LEU A 24 -8.45 -9.28 -7.92
CA LEU A 24 -7.35 -9.10 -8.87
C LEU A 24 -6.00 -9.53 -8.29
N HIS A 25 -5.78 -9.30 -6.99
CA HIS A 25 -4.49 -9.49 -6.34
C HIS A 25 -4.64 -10.26 -5.03
N GLU A 26 -3.82 -11.30 -4.86
CA GLU A 26 -3.84 -12.15 -3.67
C GLU A 26 -3.47 -11.38 -2.40
N SER A 27 -2.44 -10.52 -2.48
CA SER A 27 -2.04 -9.68 -1.35
C SER A 27 -3.16 -8.75 -0.86
N ARG A 28 -3.93 -8.16 -1.78
CA ARG A 28 -5.08 -7.31 -1.43
C ARG A 28 -6.22 -8.10 -0.81
N HIS A 29 -6.47 -9.32 -1.31
CA HIS A 29 -7.46 -10.21 -0.74
C HIS A 29 -7.12 -10.57 0.71
N ARG A 30 -5.88 -11.03 0.95
CA ARG A 30 -5.37 -11.30 2.30
C ARG A 30 -5.47 -10.07 3.22
N HIS A 31 -5.08 -8.89 2.73
CA HIS A 31 -5.22 -7.65 3.49
C HIS A 31 -6.68 -7.39 3.93
N ALA A 32 -7.63 -7.50 3.00
CA ALA A 32 -9.05 -7.27 3.29
C ALA A 32 -9.63 -8.28 4.31
N LEU A 33 -9.13 -9.52 4.33
CA LEU A 33 -9.50 -10.52 5.32
C LEU A 33 -8.98 -10.18 6.72
N THR A 34 -7.75 -9.66 6.82
CA THR A 34 -7.10 -9.33 8.10
C THR A 34 -7.55 -8.01 8.73
N ARG A 35 -8.32 -7.18 8.01
CA ARG A 35 -8.75 -5.88 8.55
C ARG A 35 -9.79 -6.05 9.65
N LEU A 36 -9.66 -5.25 10.71
CA LEU A 36 -10.69 -5.08 11.72
C LEU A 36 -11.98 -4.55 11.07
N ARG A 37 -13.11 -5.08 11.54
CA ARG A 37 -14.45 -4.75 11.08
C ARG A 37 -15.30 -4.36 12.26
N GLY A 38 -16.02 -3.27 12.12
CA GLY A 38 -17.03 -2.85 13.08
C GLY A 38 -18.36 -3.52 12.81
N GLU A 39 -19.38 -3.03 13.50
CA GLU A 39 -20.75 -3.49 13.31
C GLU A 39 -21.22 -3.29 11.86
N GLY A 40 -21.93 -4.28 11.31
CA GLY A 40 -22.38 -4.26 9.92
C GLY A 40 -21.28 -4.51 8.87
N GLY A 41 -20.11 -5.03 9.28
CA GLY A 41 -19.08 -5.51 8.35
C GLY A 41 -18.27 -4.43 7.64
N LYS A 42 -18.47 -3.16 8.02
CA LYS A 42 -17.70 -2.01 7.55
C LYS A 42 -16.29 -2.08 8.12
N PHE A 43 -15.32 -1.64 7.33
CA PHE A 43 -13.97 -1.49 7.85
C PHE A 43 -13.92 -0.33 8.85
N ASP A 44 -13.31 -0.55 10.00
CA ASP A 44 -13.15 0.50 10.99
C ASP A 44 -12.18 1.57 10.49
N LYS A 45 -12.56 2.84 10.71
CA LYS A 45 -11.77 4.02 10.35
C LYS A 45 -10.66 4.28 11.38
N GLY A 46 -9.92 3.26 11.78
CA GLY A 46 -8.63 3.40 12.50
C GLY A 46 -8.60 4.27 13.76
N ALA A 47 -9.73 4.68 14.32
CA ALA A 47 -9.79 5.56 15.48
C ALA A 47 -11.05 5.25 16.27
N GLY A 48 -10.86 4.73 17.48
CA GLY A 48 -11.96 4.54 18.43
C GLY A 48 -12.47 3.11 18.49
N LYS A 49 -11.67 2.25 19.13
CA LYS A 49 -12.02 1.33 20.22
C LYS A 49 -11.22 0.03 20.10
N GLU A 50 -10.78 -0.45 21.25
CA GLU A 50 -9.69 -1.40 21.45
C GLU A 50 -9.94 -2.77 20.78
N GLY A 51 -9.50 -2.92 19.53
CA GLY A 51 -9.47 -4.20 18.81
C GLY A 51 -8.07 -4.81 18.84
N ASN A 52 -7.86 -5.76 19.74
CA ASN A 52 -6.72 -6.69 19.84
C ASN A 52 -5.31 -6.12 19.53
N LYS A 53 -4.65 -5.59 20.58
CA LYS A 53 -3.29 -5.04 20.56
C LYS A 53 -2.26 -6.01 19.91
N LYS A 54 -2.44 -7.33 20.09
CA LYS A 54 -1.50 -8.37 19.61
C LYS A 54 -1.32 -8.41 18.09
N SER A 55 -2.35 -8.10 17.28
CA SER A 55 -2.21 -8.09 15.81
C SER A 55 -1.53 -6.84 15.28
N ILE A 56 -1.71 -5.70 15.96
CA ILE A 56 -0.98 -4.46 15.68
C ILE A 56 0.51 -4.68 15.98
N ASP A 57 0.82 -5.36 17.09
CA ASP A 57 2.19 -5.60 17.54
C ASP A 57 2.99 -6.47 16.55
N ILE A 58 2.38 -7.52 15.97
CA ILE A 58 3.04 -8.38 14.95
C ILE A 58 3.33 -7.59 13.66
N VAL A 59 2.38 -6.78 13.18
CA VAL A 59 2.56 -5.96 11.97
C VAL A 59 3.59 -4.85 12.20
N ASN A 60 3.64 -4.28 13.41
CA ASN A 60 4.67 -3.33 13.80
C ASN A 60 6.06 -3.97 13.89
N GLN A 61 6.16 -5.21 14.38
CA GLN A 61 7.42 -5.94 14.43
C GLN A 61 7.97 -6.29 13.03
N ILE A 62 7.09 -6.59 12.06
CA ILE A 62 7.48 -6.76 10.66
C ILE A 62 7.94 -5.41 10.05
N ARG A 63 7.28 -4.30 10.40
CA ARG A 63 7.70 -2.95 9.98
C ARG A 63 9.04 -2.54 10.56
N THR A 64 9.40 -2.97 11.78
CA THR A 64 10.68 -2.62 12.41
C THR A 64 11.88 -3.36 11.82
N ILE A 65 11.68 -4.47 11.10
CA ILE A 65 12.77 -5.22 10.45
C ILE A 65 13.24 -4.55 9.14
N PHE A 66 12.37 -3.77 8.49
CA PHE A 66 12.71 -2.96 7.30
C PHE A 66 12.53 -1.46 7.60
N ARG A 67 13.00 -1.01 8.77
CA ARG A 67 13.09 0.40 9.10
C ARG A 67 14.46 0.93 8.67
N PRO A 68 14.55 1.83 7.68
CA PRO A 68 15.83 2.47 7.39
C PRO A 68 16.29 3.27 8.61
N ALA A 69 17.59 3.24 8.91
CA ALA A 69 18.18 3.70 10.16
C ALA A 69 17.81 5.14 10.58
N TRP A 70 17.47 6.01 9.63
CA TRP A 70 17.06 7.39 9.89
C TRP A 70 15.66 7.53 10.53
N MET A 71 14.84 6.47 10.52
CA MET A 71 13.51 6.46 11.15
C MET A 71 13.53 5.92 12.58
N ASP A 72 14.65 5.36 13.04
CA ASP A 72 14.73 4.69 14.32
C ASP A 72 14.97 5.71 15.46
N ARG A 73 13.92 5.95 16.25
CA ARG A 73 13.87 7.03 17.26
C ARG A 73 14.49 6.62 18.60
N THR A 74 14.93 5.37 18.72
CA THR A 74 15.56 4.82 19.94
C THR A 74 17.08 4.89 19.92
N LEU A 75 17.70 5.23 18.78
CA LEU A 75 19.14 5.48 18.69
C LEU A 75 19.45 6.90 19.13
N ALA A 76 20.54 7.08 19.90
CA ALA A 76 20.99 8.38 20.35
C ALA A 76 21.27 9.30 19.14
N PRO A 77 20.86 10.59 19.20
CA PRO A 77 20.90 11.50 18.05
C PRO A 77 22.30 11.77 17.49
N ALA A 78 23.35 11.47 18.26
CA ALA A 78 24.74 11.75 17.89
C ALA A 78 25.31 10.85 16.79
N LEU A 79 24.64 9.76 16.41
CA LEU A 79 25.11 8.80 15.38
C LEU A 79 24.25 8.80 14.10
N LEU A 80 23.27 9.70 13.97
CA LEU A 80 22.47 9.81 12.74
C LEU A 80 23.25 10.60 11.66
N PRO A 81 23.37 10.06 10.43
CA PRO A 81 23.88 10.85 9.32
C PRO A 81 22.93 12.03 9.05
N PRO A 82 23.46 13.21 8.69
CA PRO A 82 22.62 14.39 8.45
C PRO A 82 21.62 14.11 7.31
N PRO A 83 20.37 14.62 7.41
CA PRO A 83 19.38 14.42 6.37
C PRO A 83 19.88 15.03 5.05
N PRO A 84 19.58 14.40 3.89
CA PRO A 84 19.94 14.97 2.60
C PRO A 84 19.25 16.33 2.43
N PRO A 85 19.91 17.32 1.80
CA PRO A 85 19.33 18.64 1.63
C PRO A 85 18.03 18.56 0.81
N SER A 86 17.00 19.26 1.29
CA SER A 86 15.70 19.35 0.63
C SER A 86 15.88 19.85 -0.80
N ARG A 87 15.34 19.09 -1.76
CA ARG A 87 15.36 19.44 -3.18
C ARG A 87 14.24 20.44 -3.49
N ASP A 88 14.20 21.54 -2.75
CA ASP A 88 13.24 22.62 -2.95
C ASP A 88 13.90 23.75 -3.75
N GLY A 89 13.58 23.77 -5.04
CA GLY A 89 13.30 25.00 -5.77
C GLY A 89 14.42 26.03 -5.96
N GLN A 90 15.41 25.73 -6.80
CA GLN A 90 16.01 26.73 -7.67
C GLN A 90 15.92 26.28 -9.13
N GLN A 91 14.90 26.79 -9.81
CA GLN A 91 15.04 27.23 -11.21
C GLN A 91 15.92 28.47 -11.18
N GLU A 92 16.87 28.59 -12.12
CA GLU A 92 17.56 29.81 -12.62
C GLU A 92 18.94 29.35 -13.17
N VAL A 93 19.48 29.70 -14.34
CA VAL A 93 19.05 30.28 -15.63
C VAL A 93 20.22 29.90 -16.59
N VAL A 94 19.88 29.50 -17.83
CA VAL A 94 20.75 29.33 -19.04
C VAL A 94 21.89 28.32 -18.97
#